data_AF-A0A7S8ER29-F1
#
_entry.id   AF-A0A7S8ER29-F1
#
_cell.length_a   1.000
_cell.length_b   1.000
_cell.length_c   1.000
_cell.angle_alpha   90.00
_cell.angle_beta   90.00
_cell.angle_gamma   90.00
#
_symmetry.space_group_name_H-M   'P 1'
#
loop_
_entity.id
_entity.type
_entity.pdbx_description
1 polymer ?
#
loop_
_entity_poly.entity_id
_entity_poly.type
_entity_poly.pdbx_seq_one_letter_code
_entity_poly.pdbx_strand_id
1 'polypeptide(L)'
;MKSDTLSYPPRGLSRDDAARYVGVGVTKFDQMVADRRMPKPKKIDSRVIWDRLKLEAAFVDLPGDDDDNIVDFLLQGNHRG
;
A
#
# COMPACT_ATOMS: atom_id res chain seq x y z
N MET A 1 22.30 9.81 7.83
CA MET A 1 20.85 9.71 8.06
C MET A 1 20.64 9.50 9.55
N LYS A 2 19.93 10.40 10.23
CA LYS A 2 19.61 10.23 11.65
C LYS A 2 18.56 9.12 11.76
N SER A 3 18.93 8.01 12.38
CA SER A 3 18.01 6.92 12.70
C SER A 3 16.95 7.47 13.65
N ASP A 4 15.70 7.48 13.21
CA ASP A 4 14.60 7.86 14.09
C ASP A 4 14.50 6.84 15.23
N THR A 5 14.50 7.32 16.47
CA THR A 5 14.55 6.49 17.70
C THR A 5 13.16 6.01 18.11
N LEU A 6 12.12 6.44 17.38
CA LEU A 6 10.75 5.97 17.56
C LEU A 6 10.61 4.60 16.91
N SER A 7 10.38 3.57 17.73
CA SER A 7 10.15 2.19 17.27
C SER A 7 8.88 2.02 16.41
N TYR A 8 8.09 3.09 16.24
CA TYR A 8 6.91 3.10 15.38
C TYR A 8 6.91 4.32 14.46
N PRO A 9 6.61 4.15 13.15
CA PRO A 9 6.49 5.26 12.24
C PRO A 9 5.34 6.21 12.66
N PRO A 10 5.53 7.53 12.55
CA PRO A 10 4.50 8.51 12.88
C PRO A 10 3.22 8.27 12.08
N ARG A 11 2.07 8.74 12.61
CA ARG A 11 0.78 8.54 11.93
C ARG A 11 0.69 9.28 10.59
N GLY A 12 1.30 10.46 10.51
CA GLY A 12 1.41 11.25 9.29
C GLY A 12 2.77 11.03 8.63
N LEU A 13 2.76 10.49 7.42
CA LEU A 13 3.95 10.20 6.64
C LEU A 13 4.17 11.27 5.57
N SER A 14 5.44 11.63 5.33
CA SER A 14 5.81 12.39 4.14
C SER A 14 5.59 11.55 2.87
N ARG A 15 5.73 12.16 1.69
CA ARG A 15 5.64 11.42 0.41
C ARG A 15 6.64 10.27 0.35
N ASP A 16 7.89 10.53 0.70
CA ASP A 16 8.97 9.53 0.71
C ASP A 16 8.72 8.43 1.74
N ASP A 17 8.28 8.79 2.96
CA ASP A 17 7.97 7.81 4.00
C ASP A 17 6.76 6.95 3.64
N ALA A 18 5.75 7.53 3.00
CA ALA A 18 4.56 6.81 2.54
C ALA A 18 4.92 5.80 1.44
N ALA A 19 5.73 6.20 0.47
CA ALA A 19 6.24 5.30 -0.57
C ALA A 19 7.08 4.15 0.05
N ARG A 20 7.96 4.49 0.99
CA ARG A 20 8.75 3.50 1.73
C ARG A 20 7.88 2.55 2.55
N TYR A 21 6.83 3.06 3.20
CA TYR A 21 5.88 2.24 3.98
C TYR A 21 5.16 1.21 3.11
N VAL A 22 4.76 1.60 1.89
CA VAL A 22 4.13 0.71 0.91
C VAL A 22 5.14 -0.23 0.23
N GLY A 23 6.44 0.08 0.29
CA GLY A 23 7.50 -0.73 -0.33
C GLY A 23 7.74 -0.43 -1.82
N VAL A 24 7.39 0.77 -2.28
CA VAL A 24 7.54 1.18 -3.69
C VAL A 24 8.36 2.46 -3.84
N GLY A 25 8.88 2.71 -5.06
CA GLY A 25 9.52 3.98 -5.38
C GLY A 25 8.52 5.15 -5.39
N VAL A 26 8.99 6.37 -5.09
CA VAL A 26 8.14 7.57 -4.96
C VAL A 26 7.33 7.91 -6.22
N THR A 27 7.87 7.63 -7.41
CA THR A 27 7.15 7.83 -8.68
C THR A 27 6.02 6.83 -8.84
N LYS A 28 6.23 5.58 -8.42
CA LYS A 28 5.20 4.53 -8.44
C LYS A 28 4.11 4.82 -7.42
N PHE A 29 4.49 5.30 -6.24
CA PHE A 29 3.53 5.71 -5.23
C PHE A 29 2.58 6.81 -5.75
N ASP A 30 3.12 7.84 -6.40
CA ASP A 30 2.29 8.89 -7.01
C ASP A 30 1.32 8.33 -8.06
N GLN A 31 1.78 7.40 -8.90
CA GLN A 31 0.91 6.70 -9.85
C GLN A 31 -0.19 5.93 -9.13
N MET A 32 0.12 5.20 -8.06
CA MET A 32 -0.90 4.49 -7.28
C MET A 32 -1.93 5.43 -6.65
N VAL A 33 -1.51 6.61 -6.19
CA VAL A 33 -2.43 7.65 -5.69
C VAL A 33 -3.30 8.21 -6.82
N ALA A 34 -2.72 8.48 -7.99
CA ALA A 34 -3.45 8.94 -9.17
C ALA A 34 -4.47 7.90 -9.67
N ASP A 35 -4.08 6.63 -9.68
CA ASP A 35 -4.90 5.47 -10.04
C ASP A 35 -5.95 5.11 -8.97
N ARG A 36 -5.98 5.83 -7.84
CA ARG A 36 -6.86 5.57 -6.68
C ARG A 36 -6.63 4.22 -5.98
N ARG A 37 -5.48 3.59 -6.21
CA ARG A 37 -5.01 2.40 -5.48
C ARG A 37 -4.40 2.73 -4.11
N MET A 38 -4.01 3.99 -3.91
CA MET A 38 -3.56 4.53 -2.63
C MET A 38 -4.37 5.78 -2.27
N PRO A 39 -4.53 6.09 -0.97
CA PRO A 39 -5.30 7.24 -0.53
C PRO A 39 -4.69 8.56 -1.00
N LYS A 40 -5.53 9.55 -1.26
CA LYS A 40 -5.10 10.93 -1.49
C LYS A 40 -4.47 11.51 -0.21
N PRO A 41 -3.45 12.38 -0.33
CA PRO A 41 -2.84 13.03 0.83
C PRO A 41 -3.82 13.96 1.54
N LYS A 42 -3.54 14.22 2.82
CA LYS A 42 -4.09 15.34 3.58
C LYS A 42 -3.16 16.53 3.42
N LYS A 43 -3.72 17.70 3.12
CA LYS A 43 -3.00 18.98 3.13
C LYS A 43 -3.31 19.71 4.43
N ILE A 44 -2.27 20.00 5.21
CA ILE A 44 -2.34 20.78 6.46
C ILE A 44 -1.40 21.97 6.25
N ASP A 45 -1.97 23.16 6.09
CA ASP A 45 -1.25 24.38 5.71
C ASP A 45 -0.34 24.14 4.49
N SER A 46 0.98 24.22 4.68
CA SER A 46 2.01 24.00 3.65
C SER A 46 2.44 22.54 3.51
N ARG A 47 2.00 21.64 4.40
CA ARG A 47 2.48 20.26 4.47
C ARG A 47 1.48 19.28 3.85
N VAL A 48 2.01 18.35 3.07
CA VAL A 48 1.28 17.25 2.45
C VAL A 48 1.71 15.96 3.13
N ILE A 49 0.76 15.27 3.77
CA ILE A 49 1.02 14.03 4.51
C ILE A 49 0.01 12.93 4.18
N TRP A 50 0.44 11.68 4.30
CA TRP A 50 -0.42 10.51 4.20
C TRP A 50 -0.67 9.90 5.57
N ASP A 51 -1.88 9.40 5.75
CA ASP A 51 -2.31 8.75 6.98
C ASP A 51 -1.92 7.27 6.93
N ARG A 52 -1.05 6.84 7.84
CA ARG A 52 -0.48 5.47 7.84
C ARG A 52 -1.54 4.38 7.82
N LEU A 53 -2.63 4.49 8.60
CA LEU A 53 -3.66 3.44 8.60
C LEU A 53 -4.50 3.47 7.32
N LYS A 54 -4.63 4.61 6.65
CA LYS A 54 -5.28 4.64 5.35
C LYS A 54 -4.43 3.97 4.27
N LEU A 55 -3.11 4.13 4.36
CA LEU A 55 -2.18 3.40 3.49
C LEU A 55 -2.28 1.90 3.72
N GLU A 56 -2.29 1.48 4.99
CA GLU A 56 -2.45 0.08 5.39
C GLU A 56 -3.76 -0.52 4.88
N ALA A 57 -4.90 0.14 5.12
CA ALA A 57 -6.20 -0.31 4.62
C ALA A 57 -6.22 -0.40 3.08
N ALA A 58 -5.72 0.63 2.38
CA ALA A 58 -5.67 0.61 0.93
C ALA A 58 -4.71 -0.45 0.37
N PHE A 59 -3.66 -0.80 1.12
CA PHE A 59 -2.74 -1.88 0.74
C PHE A 59 -3.42 -3.25 0.83
N VAL A 60 -4.17 -3.51 1.91
CA VAL A 60 -4.96 -4.74 2.08
C VAL A 60 -5.98 -4.90 0.95
N ASP A 61 -6.53 -3.80 0.44
CA ASP A 61 -7.50 -3.81 -0.66
C ASP A 61 -6.86 -3.93 -2.06
N LEU A 62 -5.52 -3.99 -2.18
CA LEU A 62 -4.89 -4.14 -3.49
C LEU A 62 -5.18 -5.51 -4.10
N PRO A 63 -5.52 -5.58 -5.40
CA PRO A 63 -5.63 -6.86 -6.09
C PRO A 63 -4.24 -7.51 -6.22
N GLY A 64 -4.14 -8.82 -5.98
CA GLY A 64 -2.88 -9.58 -6.11
C GLY A 64 -2.54 -10.50 -4.95
N ASP A 65 -3.33 -10.48 -3.86
CA ASP A 65 -3.31 -11.52 -2.81
C ASP A 65 -4.12 -12.78 -3.22
N ASP A 66 -4.58 -12.83 -4.48
CA ASP A 66 -4.83 -14.11 -5.13
C ASP A 66 -3.47 -14.80 -5.29
N ASP A 67 -3.01 -15.44 -4.21
CA ASP A 67 -2.45 -16.78 -4.34
C ASP A 67 -3.28 -17.44 -5.44
N ASP A 68 -2.67 -17.72 -6.59
CA ASP A 68 -3.25 -18.58 -7.63
C ASP A 68 -3.91 -19.72 -6.87
N ASN A 69 -5.24 -19.68 -6.71
CA ASN A 69 -5.90 -20.45 -5.66
C ASN A 69 -5.60 -21.90 -6.01
N ILE A 70 -4.67 -22.52 -5.26
CA ILE A 70 -4.29 -23.91 -5.51
C ILE A 70 -5.56 -24.77 -5.41
N VAL A 71 -6.50 -24.33 -4.56
CA VAL A 71 -7.85 -24.83 -4.42
C VAL A 71 -8.65 -24.72 -5.72
N ASP A 72 -8.64 -23.57 -6.40
CA ASP A 72 -9.37 -23.36 -7.65
C ASP A 72 -8.75 -24.18 -8.81
N PHE A 73 -7.42 -24.27 -8.87
CA PHE A 73 -6.69 -25.15 -9.80
C PHE A 73 -7.02 -26.64 -9.55
N LEU A 74 -7.07 -27.07 -8.28
CA LEU A 74 -7.37 -28.46 -7.91
C LEU A 74 -8.85 -28.83 -8.13
N LEU A 75 -9.77 -27.88 -7.93
CA LEU A 75 -11.20 -28.09 -8.17
C LEU A 75 -11.53 -28.15 -9.67
N GLN A 76 -10.83 -27.38 -10.51
CA GLN A 76 -10.98 -27.43 -11.97
C GLN A 76 -10.40 -28.72 -12.58
N GLY A 77 -9.46 -29.38 -11.90
CA GLY A 77 -8.78 -30.60 -12.38
C GLY A 77 -9.57 -31.91 -12.24
N ASN A 78 -10.66 -31.95 -11.48
CA ASN A 78 -11.34 -33.20 -11.13
C ASN A 78 -12.70 -33.43 -11.85
N HIS A 79 -13.01 -32.64 -12.87
CA HIS A 79 -14.18 -32.84 -13.74
C HIS A 79 -13.75 -33.22 -15.16
N ARG A 80 -13.23 -34.44 -15.31
CA ARG A 80 -13.22 -35.18 -16.58
C ARG A 80 -13.74 -36.58 -16.31
N GLY A 81 -15.07 -36.70 -16.27
CA GLY A 81 -15.77 -37.97 -16.48
C GLY A 81 -15.85 -38.28 -17.97
#